data_AF-A0A837I4T5-F1
#
_entry.id   AF-A0A837I4T5-F1
#
_cell.length_a   1.000
_cell.length_b   1.000
_cell.length_c   1.000
_cell.angle_alpha   90.00
_cell.angle_beta   90.00
_cell.angle_gamma   90.00
#
_symmetry.space_group_name_H-M   'P 1'
#
loop_
_entity.id
_entity.type
_entity.pdbx_description
1 polymer ?
#
loop_
_entity_poly.entity_id
_entity_poly.type
_entity_poly.pdbx_seq_one_letter_code
_entity_poly.pdbx_strand_id
1 'polypeptide(L)'
;MIYRQRANQMLINLQEDPGPVERPAIKIKSDMNLPKYFLSQEDNIILCGKIDWLEYREKDDSVRIIDFKTGKNEEPEDSLQLPIYLLLATNTQSKKVSGASYWYLDRDEGLTDKKLPDMEKSFEKVYTVARRIKLARQINHFKCPQGGCYSCRPYERIIKGEGEKVAVSDTRQDVYILPD
;
A
#
# COMPACT_ATOMS: atom_id res chain seq x y z
N MET A 1 -8.77 -3.59 -24.58
CA MET A 1 -9.81 -2.55 -24.60
C MET A 1 -10.67 -2.50 -23.33
N ILE A 2 -10.98 -3.64 -22.69
CA ILE A 2 -11.82 -3.71 -21.47
C ILE A 2 -11.26 -2.91 -20.27
N TYR A 3 -9.94 -2.97 -20.01
CA TYR A 3 -9.35 -2.30 -18.84
C TYR A 3 -9.43 -0.76 -18.89
N ARG A 4 -9.22 -0.16 -20.07
CA ARG A 4 -9.29 1.29 -20.23
C ARG A 4 -10.73 1.80 -20.04
N GLN A 5 -11.71 1.09 -20.61
CA GLN A 5 -13.12 1.43 -20.42
C GLN A 5 -13.53 1.32 -18.95
N ARG A 6 -13.12 0.25 -18.26
CA ARG A 6 -13.35 0.09 -16.82
C ARG A 6 -12.72 1.22 -16.01
N ALA A 7 -11.48 1.60 -16.30
CA ALA A 7 -10.81 2.73 -15.63
C ALA A 7 -11.55 4.06 -15.87
N ASN A 8 -11.99 4.31 -17.11
CA ASN A 8 -12.78 5.50 -17.43
C ASN A 8 -14.09 5.53 -16.62
N GLN A 9 -14.77 4.39 -16.49
CA GLN A 9 -16.01 4.33 -15.71
C GLN A 9 -15.77 4.64 -14.23
N MET A 10 -14.71 4.11 -13.62
CA MET A 10 -14.33 4.45 -12.24
C MET A 10 -14.07 5.96 -12.06
N LEU A 11 -13.45 6.60 -13.05
CA LEU A 11 -13.23 8.05 -13.02
C LEU A 11 -14.53 8.85 -13.15
N ILE A 12 -15.48 8.41 -13.98
CA ILE A 12 -16.80 9.02 -14.10
C ILE A 12 -17.54 8.91 -12.76
N ASN A 13 -17.56 7.73 -12.14
CA ASN A 13 -18.19 7.52 -10.83
C ASN A 13 -17.62 8.48 -9.77
N LEU A 14 -16.29 8.65 -9.75
CA LEU A 14 -15.62 9.58 -8.84
C LEU A 14 -15.91 11.06 -9.15
N GLN A 15 -16.22 11.41 -10.40
CA GLN A 15 -16.62 12.78 -10.75
C GLN A 15 -18.06 13.08 -10.35
N GLU A 16 -18.95 12.08 -10.43
CA GLU A 16 -20.36 12.22 -10.07
C GLU A 16 -20.57 12.21 -8.54
N ASP A 17 -19.82 11.38 -7.82
CA ASP A 17 -19.75 11.40 -6.35
C ASP A 17 -18.28 11.35 -5.90
N PRO A 18 -17.64 12.52 -5.70
CA PRO A 18 -16.24 12.61 -5.34
C PRO A 18 -15.95 12.27 -3.87
N GLY A 19 -16.98 12.20 -3.02
CA GLY A 19 -16.89 11.84 -1.61
C GLY A 19 -15.69 12.48 -0.87
N PRO A 20 -14.74 11.70 -0.33
CA PRO A 20 -13.57 12.20 0.39
C PRO A 20 -12.58 13.03 -0.43
N VAL A 21 -12.64 13.01 -1.77
CA VAL A 21 -11.67 13.74 -2.63
C VAL A 21 -11.92 15.26 -2.60
N GLU A 22 -13.17 15.69 -2.41
CA GLU A 22 -13.53 17.11 -2.25
C GLU A 22 -13.31 17.64 -0.83
N ARG A 23 -13.01 16.75 0.13
CA ARG A 23 -12.85 17.12 1.53
C ARG A 23 -11.39 17.42 1.87
N PRO A 24 -11.13 18.24 2.90
CA PRO A 24 -9.77 18.51 3.33
C PRO A 24 -8.98 17.23 3.62
N ALA A 25 -7.73 17.19 3.19
CA ALA A 25 -6.84 16.04 3.39
C ALA A 25 -5.48 16.48 3.93
N ILE A 26 -4.87 15.62 4.75
CA ILE A 26 -3.52 15.84 5.28
C ILE A 26 -2.52 15.13 4.39
N LYS A 27 -1.51 15.87 3.95
CA LYS A 27 -0.33 15.30 3.28
C LYS A 27 0.81 15.15 4.27
N ILE A 28 1.31 13.92 4.44
CA ILE A 28 2.53 13.68 5.20
C ILE A 28 3.71 14.22 4.39
N LYS A 29 4.47 15.15 4.97
CA LYS A 29 5.69 15.68 4.34
C LYS A 29 6.82 14.67 4.52
N SER A 30 7.34 14.12 3.43
CA SER A 30 8.45 13.17 3.47
C SER A 30 9.28 13.21 2.19
N ASP A 31 10.55 12.80 2.28
CA ASP A 31 11.41 12.60 1.11
C ASP A 31 10.75 11.63 0.12
N MET A 32 10.81 11.97 -1.17
CA MET A 32 10.20 11.18 -2.26
C MET A 32 8.71 10.85 -2.05
N ASN A 33 8.00 11.59 -1.19
CA ASN A 33 6.61 11.32 -0.84
C ASN A 33 6.39 9.88 -0.28
N LEU A 34 7.42 9.33 0.37
CA LEU A 34 7.41 8.02 1.02
C LEU A 34 7.64 8.19 2.53
N PRO A 35 6.58 8.30 3.35
CA PRO A 35 6.74 8.44 4.78
C PRO A 35 7.39 7.20 5.38
N LYS A 36 8.24 7.42 6.38
CA LYS A 36 9.06 6.41 7.02
C LYS A 36 9.36 6.78 8.46
N TYR A 37 9.49 5.79 9.32
CA TYR A 37 10.00 5.95 10.68
C TYR A 37 10.72 4.67 11.12
N PHE A 38 11.53 4.76 12.17
CA PHE A 38 12.13 3.58 12.78
C PHE A 38 11.06 2.76 13.51
N LEU A 39 10.72 1.59 12.97
CA LEU A 39 9.87 0.63 13.65
C LEU A 39 10.62 0.00 14.83
N SER A 40 11.92 -0.26 14.65
CA SER A 40 12.83 -0.63 15.73
C SER A 40 14.22 -0.08 15.43
N GLN A 41 14.73 0.79 16.30
CA GLN A 41 16.10 1.30 16.20
C GLN A 41 17.13 0.22 16.53
N GLU A 42 16.86 -0.58 17.58
CA GLU A 42 17.72 -1.69 18.01
C GLU A 42 17.95 -2.69 16.89
N ASP A 43 16.88 -3.06 16.17
CA ASP A 43 16.98 -3.98 15.05
C ASP A 43 17.35 -3.31 13.72
N ASN A 44 17.48 -1.98 13.69
CA ASN A 44 17.66 -1.20 12.46
C ASN A 44 16.58 -1.52 11.40
N ILE A 45 15.31 -1.52 11.82
CA ILE A 45 14.15 -1.74 10.97
C ILE A 45 13.39 -0.44 10.79
N ILE A 46 13.24 -0.03 9.54
CA ILE A 46 12.46 1.15 9.13
C ILE A 46 11.17 0.65 8.48
N LEU A 47 10.01 1.12 8.97
CA LEU A 47 8.74 0.95 8.28
C LEU A 47 8.54 2.16 7.35
N CYS A 48 8.24 1.89 6.09
CA CYS A 48 7.93 2.91 5.10
C CYS A 48 6.80 2.43 4.19
N GLY A 49 6.08 3.35 3.59
CA GLY A 49 4.97 3.04 2.69
C GLY A 49 4.21 4.29 2.31
N LYS A 50 3.40 4.22 1.25
CA LYS A 50 2.54 5.32 0.82
C LYS A 50 1.11 5.01 1.24
N ILE A 51 0.51 5.97 1.95
CA ILE A 51 -0.92 5.95 2.25
C ILE A 51 -1.62 6.68 1.10
N ASP A 52 -2.67 6.08 0.55
CA ASP A 52 -3.42 6.63 -0.57
C ASP A 52 -4.04 7.99 -0.24
N TRP A 53 -4.78 8.06 0.87
CA TRP A 53 -5.44 9.29 1.31
C TRP A 53 -5.63 9.35 2.83
N LEU A 54 -5.46 10.55 3.37
CA LEU A 54 -5.73 10.87 4.77
C LEU A 54 -6.75 12.01 4.82
N GLU A 55 -8.02 11.66 4.90
CA GLU A 55 -9.11 12.63 5.04
C GLU A 55 -9.01 13.29 6.42
N TYR A 56 -9.03 14.62 6.46
CA TYR A 56 -9.10 15.39 7.68
C TYR A 56 -10.55 15.53 8.14
N ARG A 57 -10.80 15.27 9.43
CA ARG A 57 -12.11 15.38 10.05
C ARG A 57 -12.10 16.52 11.05
N GLU A 58 -12.65 17.66 10.64
CA GLU A 58 -12.73 18.88 11.45
C GLU A 58 -13.48 18.68 12.76
N LYS A 59 -14.55 17.87 12.74
CA LYS A 59 -15.45 17.64 13.89
C LYS A 59 -14.72 17.21 15.17
N ASP A 60 -13.64 16.43 15.03
CA ASP A 60 -12.91 15.82 16.15
C ASP A 60 -11.38 15.95 16.00
N ASP A 61 -10.93 16.88 15.16
CA ASP A 61 -9.52 17.15 14.84
C ASP A 61 -8.70 15.87 14.58
N SER A 62 -9.24 15.00 13.73
CA SER A 62 -8.69 13.67 13.48
C SER A 62 -8.47 13.40 11.99
N VAL A 63 -7.84 12.27 11.67
CA VAL A 63 -7.71 11.78 10.30
C VAL A 63 -8.36 10.40 10.14
N ARG A 64 -8.94 10.18 8.96
CA ARG A 64 -9.40 8.87 8.50
C ARG A 64 -8.50 8.40 7.36
N ILE A 65 -8.00 7.16 7.47
CA ILE A 65 -7.25 6.50 6.41
C ILE A 65 -8.22 6.03 5.33
N ILE A 66 -7.95 6.35 4.08
CA ILE A 66 -8.74 5.88 2.94
C ILE A 66 -7.81 5.21 1.93
N ASP A 67 -8.14 3.97 1.56
CA ASP A 67 -7.43 3.20 0.53
C ASP A 67 -8.35 3.00 -0.67
N PHE A 68 -7.91 3.44 -1.85
CA PHE A 68 -8.70 3.32 -3.06
C PHE A 68 -8.36 2.01 -3.75
N LYS A 69 -9.37 1.20 -4.04
CA LYS A 69 -9.21 -0.13 -4.62
C LYS A 69 -9.86 -0.18 -6.00
N THR A 70 -9.13 -0.73 -6.96
CA THR A 70 -9.63 -1.05 -8.32
C THR A 70 -9.71 -2.56 -8.56
N GLY A 71 -9.37 -3.36 -7.55
CA GLY A 71 -9.44 -4.81 -7.57
C GLY A 71 -10.87 -5.34 -7.51
N LYS A 72 -11.08 -6.55 -8.04
CA LYS A 72 -12.39 -7.23 -7.99
C LYS A 72 -12.64 -7.97 -6.68
N ASN A 73 -11.58 -8.35 -5.98
CA ASN A 73 -11.68 -9.09 -4.73
C ASN A 73 -11.49 -8.14 -3.56
N GLU A 74 -12.13 -8.47 -2.44
CA GLU A 74 -11.85 -7.77 -1.19
C GLU A 74 -10.47 -8.10 -0.64
N GLU A 75 -9.89 -7.12 0.03
CA GLU A 75 -8.68 -7.29 0.82
C GLU A 75 -8.94 -8.31 1.94
N PRO A 76 -8.11 -9.34 2.09
CA PRO A 76 -8.26 -10.33 3.16
C PRO A 76 -8.20 -9.70 4.56
N GLU A 77 -8.96 -10.24 5.50
CA GLU A 77 -8.99 -9.76 6.88
C GLU A 77 -7.62 -9.85 7.59
N ASP A 78 -6.79 -10.81 7.19
CA ASP A 78 -5.47 -11.04 7.77
C ASP A 78 -4.36 -10.19 7.13
N SER A 79 -4.70 -9.37 6.11
CA SER A 79 -3.78 -8.47 5.42
C SER A 79 -3.00 -7.56 6.37
N LEU A 80 -1.73 -7.33 6.04
CA LEU A 80 -0.87 -6.40 6.78
C LEU A 80 -1.08 -4.95 6.37
N GLN A 81 -1.84 -4.67 5.30
CA GLN A 81 -1.95 -3.33 4.74
C GLN A 81 -2.48 -2.31 5.76
N LEU A 82 -3.63 -2.59 6.38
CA LEU A 82 -4.24 -1.66 7.34
C LEU A 82 -3.40 -1.52 8.64
N PRO A 83 -2.83 -2.58 9.23
CA PRO A 83 -1.83 -2.45 10.29
C PRO A 83 -0.66 -1.53 9.92
N ILE A 84 -0.11 -1.67 8.70
CA ILE A 84 0.99 -0.81 8.22
C ILE A 84 0.54 0.64 8.08
N TYR A 85 -0.64 0.89 7.50
CA TYR A 85 -1.17 2.25 7.33
C TYR A 85 -1.45 2.92 8.66
N LEU A 86 -2.02 2.20 9.62
CA LEU A 86 -2.27 2.72 10.97
C LEU A 86 -0.96 3.12 11.64
N LEU A 87 0.06 2.26 11.61
CA LEU A 87 1.37 2.53 12.18
C LEU A 87 2.05 3.73 11.52
N LEU A 88 2.04 3.80 10.18
CA LEU A 88 2.62 4.93 9.44
C LEU A 88 1.90 6.23 9.76
N ALA A 89 0.57 6.27 9.64
CA ALA A 89 -0.21 7.48 9.91
C ALA A 89 0.00 7.96 11.34
N THR A 90 -0.01 7.06 12.32
CA THR A 90 0.16 7.44 13.73
C THR A 90 1.54 8.04 14.02
N ASN A 91 2.60 7.56 13.35
CA ASN A 91 3.98 7.95 13.67
C ASN A 91 4.57 9.03 12.75
N THR A 92 3.86 9.46 11.70
CA THR A 92 4.41 10.39 10.69
C THR A 92 3.58 11.66 10.48
N GLN A 93 2.47 11.81 11.21
CA GLN A 93 1.71 13.06 11.29
C GLN A 93 1.13 13.24 12.70
N SER A 94 0.55 14.42 13.00
CA SER A 94 0.23 14.84 14.37
C SER A 94 -1.21 14.61 14.82
N LYS A 95 -2.15 14.34 13.91
CA LYS A 95 -3.57 14.12 14.21
C LYS A 95 -3.83 12.69 14.64
N LYS A 96 -4.85 12.50 15.47
CA LYS A 96 -5.30 11.15 15.86
C LYS A 96 -5.89 10.43 14.65
N VAL A 97 -5.51 9.17 14.44
CA VAL A 97 -6.21 8.29 13.48
C VAL A 97 -7.52 7.82 14.13
N SER A 98 -8.67 8.21 13.56
CA SER A 98 -9.99 7.93 14.13
C SER A 98 -10.79 6.87 13.36
N GLY A 99 -10.38 6.54 12.14
CA GLY A 99 -11.03 5.50 11.35
C GLY A 99 -10.21 5.10 10.13
N ALA A 100 -10.68 4.06 9.47
CA ALA A 100 -10.22 3.66 8.16
C ALA A 100 -11.40 3.21 7.29
N SER A 101 -11.30 3.45 5.98
CA SER A 101 -12.29 2.98 5.02
C SER A 101 -11.59 2.52 3.75
N TYR A 102 -12.19 1.56 3.05
CA TYR A 102 -11.80 1.20 1.69
C TYR A 102 -12.85 1.73 0.73
N TRP A 103 -12.43 2.11 -0.48
CA TRP A 103 -13.36 2.44 -1.56
C TRP A 103 -13.03 1.62 -2.79
N TYR A 104 -13.86 0.62 -3.10
CA TYR A 104 -13.73 -0.15 -4.33
C TYR A 104 -14.43 0.58 -5.47
N LEU A 105 -13.69 1.44 -6.17
CA LEU A 105 -14.19 2.39 -7.18
C LEU A 105 -14.99 1.75 -8.34
N ASP A 106 -14.79 0.45 -8.56
CA ASP A 106 -15.47 -0.31 -9.62
C ASP A 106 -16.91 -0.73 -9.26
N ARG A 107 -17.24 -0.79 -7.97
CA ARG A 107 -18.48 -1.46 -7.52
C ARG A 107 -19.15 -0.85 -6.29
N ASP A 108 -18.39 -0.17 -5.44
CA ASP A 108 -18.94 0.42 -4.22
C ASP A 108 -19.46 1.82 -4.56
N GLU A 109 -20.65 2.14 -4.08
CA GLU A 109 -21.24 3.48 -4.19
C GLU A 109 -20.54 4.52 -3.29
N GLY A 110 -19.54 4.10 -2.49
CA GLY A 110 -18.82 4.99 -1.60
C GLY A 110 -17.85 4.26 -0.68
N LEU A 111 -17.53 4.90 0.45
CA LEU A 111 -16.62 4.35 1.44
C LEU A 111 -17.24 3.19 2.23
N THR A 112 -16.52 2.07 2.27
CA THR A 112 -16.79 0.95 3.17
C THR A 112 -15.92 1.09 4.43
N ASP A 113 -16.54 1.37 5.56
CA ASP A 113 -15.82 1.51 6.84
C ASP A 113 -15.14 0.20 7.27
N LYS A 114 -13.93 0.33 7.80
CA LYS A 114 -13.13 -0.78 8.35
C LYS A 114 -12.81 -0.51 9.81
N LYS A 115 -12.87 -1.57 10.60
CA LYS A 115 -12.46 -1.53 12.00
C LYS A 115 -10.96 -1.29 12.06
N LEU A 116 -10.54 -0.24 12.76
CA LEU A 116 -9.13 -0.03 13.04
C LEU A 116 -8.58 -1.22 13.84
N PRO A 117 -7.42 -1.79 13.44
CA PRO A 117 -6.77 -2.79 14.25
C PRO A 117 -6.21 -2.17 15.53
N ASP A 118 -5.95 -3.02 16.51
CA ASP A 118 -5.28 -2.60 17.74
C ASP A 118 -3.82 -2.20 17.45
N MET A 119 -3.34 -1.14 18.10
CA MET A 119 -2.00 -0.57 17.83
C MET A 119 -0.88 -1.53 18.21
N GLU A 120 -0.94 -2.13 19.39
CA GLU A 120 0.09 -3.04 19.90
C GLU A 120 0.13 -4.32 19.08
N LYS A 121 -1.04 -4.91 18.80
CA LYS A 121 -1.13 -6.08 17.90
C LYS A 121 -0.66 -5.75 16.48
N SER A 122 -0.93 -4.55 15.97
CA SER A 122 -0.46 -4.12 14.65
C SER A 122 1.06 -4.04 14.62
N PHE A 123 1.67 -3.44 15.65
CA PHE A 123 3.11 -3.40 15.81
C PHE A 123 3.71 -4.81 15.81
N GLU A 124 3.23 -5.69 16.69
CA GLU A 124 3.75 -7.05 16.84
C GLU A 124 3.64 -7.85 15.53
N LYS A 125 2.50 -7.75 14.83
CA LYS A 125 2.26 -8.46 13.56
C LYS A 125 3.23 -7.99 12.47
N VAL A 126 3.43 -6.68 12.33
CA VAL A 126 4.35 -6.10 11.32
C VAL A 126 5.81 -6.36 11.69
N TYR A 127 6.18 -6.15 12.95
CA TYR A 127 7.53 -6.35 13.45
C TYR A 127 7.98 -7.82 13.36
N THR A 128 7.10 -8.77 13.67
CA THR A 128 7.37 -10.21 13.49
C THR A 128 7.75 -10.55 12.05
N VAL A 129 7.01 -10.02 11.08
CA VAL A 129 7.30 -10.22 9.66
C VAL A 129 8.60 -9.51 9.26
N ALA A 130 8.82 -8.29 9.74
CA ALA A 130 10.04 -7.54 9.46
C ALA A 130 11.30 -8.25 9.98
N ARG A 131 11.27 -8.85 11.18
CA ARG A 131 12.37 -9.65 11.72
C ARG A 131 12.66 -10.90 10.88
N ARG A 132 11.62 -11.59 10.40
CA ARG A 132 11.79 -12.73 9.49
C ARG A 132 12.47 -12.30 8.20
N ILE A 133 12.07 -11.16 7.63
CA ILE A 133 12.69 -10.58 6.43
C ILE A 133 14.15 -10.22 6.70
N LYS A 134 14.45 -9.55 7.83
CA LYS A 134 15.82 -9.21 8.26
C LYS A 134 16.69 -10.45 8.33
N LEU A 135 16.24 -11.50 9.02
CA LEU A 135 16.96 -12.77 9.13
C LEU A 135 17.21 -13.37 7.75
N ALA A 136 16.17 -13.52 6.93
CA ALA A 136 16.29 -14.09 5.58
C ALA A 136 17.34 -13.35 4.73
N ARG A 137 17.41 -12.02 4.84
CA ARG A 137 18.44 -11.19 4.17
C ARG A 137 19.85 -11.44 4.72
N GLN A 138 20.00 -11.53 6.04
CA GLN A 138 21.31 -11.74 6.68
C GLN A 138 21.94 -13.09 6.32
N ILE A 139 21.14 -14.13 6.20
CA ILE A 139 21.61 -15.48 5.83
C ILE A 139 21.45 -15.80 4.34
N ASN A 140 21.08 -14.82 3.52
CA ASN A 140 20.81 -14.95 2.08
C ASN A 140 19.88 -16.15 1.75
N HIS A 141 18.83 -16.34 2.56
CA HIS A 141 17.95 -17.50 2.48
C HIS A 141 16.54 -17.11 2.03
N PHE A 142 16.33 -17.11 0.71
CA PHE A 142 15.07 -16.70 0.07
C PHE A 142 14.35 -17.89 -0.57
N LYS A 143 14.01 -18.90 0.23
CA LYS A 143 13.26 -20.06 -0.28
C LYS A 143 11.81 -19.68 -0.54
N CYS A 144 11.38 -19.80 -1.80
CA CYS A 144 9.97 -19.68 -2.15
C CYS A 144 9.21 -20.90 -1.61
N PRO A 145 8.17 -20.73 -0.78
CA PRO A 145 7.40 -21.85 -0.25
C PRO A 145 6.56 -22.56 -1.32
N GLN A 146 6.29 -21.90 -2.44
CA GLN A 146 5.48 -22.42 -3.54
C GLN A 146 6.32 -22.98 -4.70
N GLY A 147 7.65 -22.77 -4.67
CA GLY A 147 8.53 -23.10 -5.80
C GLY A 147 8.39 -22.18 -7.03
N GLY A 148 7.52 -21.16 -6.97
CA GLY A 148 7.24 -20.19 -8.03
C GLY A 148 5.75 -19.86 -8.09
N CYS A 149 5.38 -18.75 -8.75
CA CYS A 149 3.98 -18.41 -9.02
C CYS A 149 3.85 -17.69 -10.37
N TYR A 150 2.61 -17.45 -10.81
CA TYR A 150 2.37 -16.73 -12.07
C TYR A 150 3.08 -15.36 -12.11
N SER A 151 3.14 -14.65 -10.98
CA SER A 151 3.83 -13.36 -10.87
C SER A 151 5.37 -13.46 -10.93
N CYS A 152 5.94 -14.63 -10.63
CA CYS A 152 7.38 -14.87 -10.77
C CYS A 152 7.79 -15.06 -12.24
N ARG A 153 6.91 -15.63 -13.07
CA ARG A 153 7.23 -16.02 -14.46
C ARG A 153 7.80 -14.87 -15.30
N PRO A 154 7.24 -13.63 -15.29
CA PRO A 154 7.84 -12.52 -16.02
C PRO A 154 9.28 -12.23 -15.59
N TYR A 155 9.56 -12.28 -14.29
CA TYR A 155 10.90 -12.04 -13.76
C TYR A 155 11.87 -13.16 -14.13
N GLU A 156 11.43 -14.41 -14.10
CA GLU A 156 12.22 -15.56 -14.56
C GLU A 156 12.56 -15.47 -16.05
N ARG A 157 11.65 -14.99 -16.90
CA ARG A 157 11.91 -14.71 -18.32
C ARG A 157 12.98 -13.63 -18.49
N ILE A 158 12.92 -12.55 -17.72
CA ILE A 158 13.95 -11.50 -17.71
C ILE A 158 15.33 -12.09 -17.35
N ILE A 159 15.41 -12.94 -16.32
CA ILE A 159 16.67 -13.61 -15.92
C ILE A 159 17.23 -14.49 -17.04
N LYS A 160 16.36 -15.12 -17.84
CA LYS A 160 16.75 -15.94 -19.00
C LYS A 160 17.22 -15.12 -20.21
N GLY A 161 17.20 -13.78 -20.12
CA GLY A 161 17.59 -12.90 -21.22
C GLY A 161 16.47 -12.66 -22.24
N GLU A 162 15.22 -13.02 -21.93
CA GLU A 162 14.09 -12.81 -22.82
C GLU A 162 13.53 -11.37 -22.75
N GLY A 163 13.94 -10.58 -21.75
CA GLY A 163 13.47 -9.21 -21.55
C GLY A 163 14.43 -8.16 -22.12
N GLU A 164 13.87 -7.10 -22.70
CA GLU A 164 14.62 -5.92 -23.14
C GLU A 164 14.48 -4.81 -22.09
N LYS A 165 15.60 -4.33 -21.54
CA LYS A 165 15.60 -3.20 -20.61
C LYS A 165 15.34 -1.91 -21.38
N VAL A 166 14.23 -1.24 -21.07
CA VAL A 166 13.78 -0.03 -21.78
C VAL A 166 13.97 1.25 -20.96
N ALA A 167 14.01 1.16 -19.63
CA ALA A 167 14.14 2.32 -18.77
C ALA A 167 14.65 1.97 -17.38
N VAL A 168 14.88 3.01 -16.58
CA VAL A 168 15.02 2.95 -15.12
C VAL A 168 13.97 3.88 -14.53
N SER A 169 13.19 3.40 -13.56
CA SER A 169 12.13 4.18 -12.91
C SER A 169 12.69 5.30 -12.03
N ASP A 170 11.82 6.21 -11.63
CA ASP A 170 12.06 7.23 -10.60
C ASP A 170 12.51 6.65 -9.24
N THR A 171 12.14 5.40 -8.97
CA THR A 171 12.54 4.61 -7.79
C THR A 171 13.77 3.73 -8.05
N ARG A 172 14.51 3.98 -9.15
CA ARG A 172 15.73 3.25 -9.56
C ARG A 172 15.51 1.76 -9.86
N GLN A 173 14.29 1.39 -10.25
CA GLN A 173 13.98 0.04 -10.68
C GLN A 173 14.24 -0.11 -12.17
N ASP A 174 14.88 -1.19 -12.58
CA ASP A 174 15.02 -1.50 -14.00
C ASP A 174 13.66 -1.90 -14.59
N VAL A 175 13.28 -1.27 -15.70
CA VAL A 175 12.03 -1.53 -16.40
C VAL A 175 12.32 -2.33 -17.66
N TYR A 176 11.66 -3.47 -17.80
CA TYR A 176 11.80 -4.38 -18.92
C TYR A 176 10.48 -4.50 -19.69
N ILE A 177 10.58 -4.67 -21.00
CA ILE A 177 9.51 -5.22 -21.82
C ILE A 177 9.80 -6.70 -22.09
N LEU A 178 8.76 -7.51 -22.09
CA LEU A 178 8.82 -8.89 -22.56
C LEU A 178 8.16 -8.94 -23.94
N PRO A 179 8.90 -9.31 -25.00
CA PRO A 179 8.29 -9.58 -26.29
C PRO A 179 7.35 -10.78 -26.18
N ASP A 180 6.32 -10.76 -27.03
CA ASP A 180 5.33 -11.84 -27.16
C ASP A 180 5.99 -13.15 -27.65
#